data_AF-A0A8I2D852-F1
#
_entry.id   AF-A0A8I2D852-F1
#
_cell.length_a   1.000
_cell.length_b   1.000
_cell.length_c   1.000
_cell.angle_alpha   90.00
_cell.angle_beta   90.00
_cell.angle_gamma   90.00
#
_symmetry.space_group_name_H-M   'P 1'
#
loop_
_entity.id
_entity.type
_entity.pdbx_description
1 polymer ?
#
loop_
_entity_poly.entity_id
_entity_poly.type
_entity_poly.pdbx_seq_one_letter_code
_entity_poly.pdbx_strand_id
1 'polypeptide(L)'
;MKMSELIQQLQEIDKTIPFDADVVTGDDFLPCEISRVYHNPPRTYIQFESYEENEWGDEQDNNRLASIVELSTRAHMIEQMVELIENNPSFTKQDIIKEFTVLSQKMHSMIGALKNT
;
A
#
# COMPACT_ATOMS: atom_id res chain seq x y z
N MET A 1 -34.79 -8.94 -8.61
CA MET A 1 -34.37 -10.17 -7.90
C MET A 1 -35.20 -10.27 -6.64
N LYS A 2 -35.81 -11.42 -6.37
CA LYS A 2 -36.59 -11.63 -5.15
C LYS A 2 -35.64 -11.93 -3.97
N MET A 3 -36.03 -11.55 -2.76
CA MET A 3 -35.21 -11.76 -1.55
C MET A 3 -34.82 -13.24 -1.36
N SER A 4 -35.74 -14.16 -1.70
CA SER A 4 -35.50 -15.60 -1.65
C SER A 4 -34.37 -16.06 -2.59
N GLU A 5 -34.24 -15.44 -3.76
CA GLU A 5 -33.21 -15.75 -4.75
C GLU A 5 -31.84 -15.25 -4.25
N LEU A 6 -31.80 -14.08 -3.61
CA LEU A 6 -30.58 -13.53 -3.00
C LEU A 6 -30.05 -14.42 -1.86
N ILE A 7 -30.94 -14.85 -0.97
CA ILE A 7 -30.57 -15.71 0.17
C ILE A 7 -29.99 -17.03 -0.34
N GLN A 8 -30.61 -17.63 -1.35
CA GLN A 8 -30.13 -18.88 -1.92
C GLN A 8 -28.76 -18.73 -2.57
N GLN A 9 -28.53 -17.64 -3.31
CA GLN A 9 -27.22 -17.37 -3.91
C GLN A 9 -26.14 -17.16 -2.85
N LEU A 10 -26.42 -16.43 -1.77
CA LEU A 10 -25.47 -16.24 -0.67
C LEU A 10 -25.08 -17.57 0.01
N GLN A 11 -26.05 -18.47 0.20
CA GLN A 11 -25.80 -19.80 0.76
C GLN A 11 -25.01 -20.73 -0.17
N GLU A 12 -25.07 -20.51 -1.48
CA GLU A 12 -24.27 -21.26 -2.46
C GLU A 12 -22.84 -20.71 -2.56
N ILE A 13 -22.66 -19.40 -2.46
CA ILE A 13 -21.33 -18.74 -2.46
C ILE A 13 -20.49 -19.25 -1.27
N ASP A 14 -21.09 -19.31 -0.07
CA ASP A 14 -20.46 -19.83 1.15
C ASP A 14 -19.86 -21.24 0.98
N LYS A 15 -20.43 -22.06 0.08
CA LYS A 15 -19.96 -23.43 -0.21
C LYS A 15 -18.89 -23.50 -1.29
N THR A 16 -18.72 -22.45 -2.09
CA THR A 16 -17.81 -22.43 -3.25
C THR A 16 -16.54 -21.64 -3.00
N ILE A 17 -16.53 -20.73 -2.03
CA ILE A 17 -15.33 -20.01 -1.63
C ILE A 17 -14.65 -20.83 -0.53
N PRO A 18 -13.42 -21.34 -0.74
CA PRO A 18 -12.61 -21.88 0.35
C PRO A 18 -12.12 -20.69 1.18
N PHE A 19 -13.03 -20.04 1.90
CA PHE A 19 -12.69 -19.01 2.86
C PHE A 19 -12.21 -19.74 4.11
N ASP A 20 -10.91 -19.99 4.14
CA ASP A 20 -10.25 -20.52 5.33
C ASP A 20 -10.04 -19.34 6.29
N ALA A 21 -10.99 -19.16 7.22
CA ALA A 21 -10.95 -18.09 8.21
C ALA A 21 -9.66 -18.12 9.06
N ASP A 22 -9.01 -19.27 9.15
CA ASP A 22 -7.76 -19.47 9.87
C ASP A 22 -6.51 -19.03 9.05
N VAL A 23 -6.65 -18.82 7.73
CA VAL A 23 -5.57 -18.32 6.85
C VAL A 23 -5.53 -16.79 6.83
N VAL A 24 -6.63 -16.13 7.23
CA VAL A 24 -6.74 -14.66 7.32
C VAL A 24 -6.58 -14.20 8.77
N THR A 25 -5.62 -14.76 9.50
CA THR A 25 -5.08 -14.16 10.72
C THR A 25 -3.74 -13.50 10.39
N GLY A 26 -3.74 -12.57 9.44
CA GLY A 26 -2.72 -11.54 9.38
C GLY A 26 -3.17 -10.40 10.28
N ASP A 27 -2.25 -9.77 11.02
CA ASP A 27 -2.52 -8.56 11.82
C ASP A 27 -3.12 -7.39 10.99
N ASP A 28 -3.28 -7.57 9.67
CA ASP A 28 -3.87 -6.65 8.71
C ASP A 28 -5.41 -6.74 8.60
N PHE A 29 -6.06 -7.74 9.22
CA PHE A 29 -7.52 -7.82 9.23
C PHE A 29 -8.08 -7.01 10.39
N LEU A 30 -8.28 -5.71 10.17
CA LEU A 30 -9.12 -4.88 11.04
C LEU A 30 -10.57 -5.01 10.56
N PRO A 31 -11.44 -5.79 11.24
CA PRO A 31 -12.84 -5.82 10.89
C PRO A 31 -13.47 -4.47 11.24
N CYS A 32 -13.67 -3.62 10.24
CA CYS A 32 -14.40 -2.38 10.43
C CYS A 32 -15.90 -2.68 10.50
N GLU A 33 -16.56 -2.32 11.62
CA GLU A 33 -17.99 -2.57 11.79
C GLU A 33 -18.82 -1.81 10.73
N ILE A 34 -19.92 -2.42 10.28
CA ILE A 34 -20.83 -1.77 9.33
C ILE A 34 -21.71 -0.79 10.11
N SER A 35 -21.48 0.50 9.89
CA SER A 35 -22.28 1.57 10.50
C SER A 35 -23.71 1.62 9.94
N ARG A 36 -23.87 1.64 8.61
CA ARG A 36 -25.18 1.80 7.95
C ARG A 36 -25.26 1.16 6.58
N VAL A 37 -26.46 0.71 6.20
CA VAL A 37 -26.77 0.26 4.84
C VAL A 37 -27.91 1.11 4.27
N TYR A 38 -27.66 1.78 3.15
CA TYR A 38 -28.67 2.53 2.40
C TYR A 38 -28.99 1.83 1.09
N HIS A 39 -30.25 1.41 0.92
CA HIS A 39 -30.71 0.67 -0.25
C HIS A 39 -31.80 1.42 -1.00
N ASN A 40 -31.56 1.71 -2.28
CA ASN A 40 -32.55 2.22 -3.22
C ASN A 40 -32.33 1.57 -4.60
N PRO A 41 -33.10 0.53 -4.97
CA PRO A 41 -32.89 -0.25 -6.19
C PRO A 41 -32.66 0.62 -7.44
N PRO A 42 -31.64 0.32 -8.26
CA PRO A 42 -30.73 -0.83 -8.19
C PRO A 42 -29.49 -0.63 -7.29
N ARG A 43 -29.44 0.42 -6.48
CA ARG A 43 -28.22 0.87 -5.78
C ARG A 43 -28.25 0.49 -4.30
N THR A 44 -27.16 -0.06 -3.81
CA THR A 44 -26.92 -0.30 -2.39
C THR A 44 -25.62 0.37 -2.01
N TYR A 45 -25.63 1.12 -0.92
CA TYR A 45 -24.47 1.79 -0.34
C TYR A 45 -24.28 1.25 1.07
N ILE A 46 -23.04 0.92 1.40
CA ILE A 46 -22.65 0.41 2.72
C ILE A 46 -21.68 1.43 3.30
N GLN A 47 -21.97 1.92 4.49
CA GLN A 47 -21.10 2.80 5.28
C GLN A 47 -20.47 1.95 6.37
N PHE A 48 -19.14 1.91 6.42
CA PHE A 48 -18.37 1.35 7.51
C PHE A 48 -18.16 2.41 8.59
N GLU A 49 -17.91 2.01 9.83
CA GLU A 49 -17.33 2.91 10.82
C GLU A 49 -15.99 3.43 10.27
N SER A 50 -15.58 4.65 10.63
CA SER A 50 -14.24 5.10 10.27
C SER A 50 -13.30 4.57 11.34
N TYR A 51 -12.17 3.99 10.94
CA TYR A 51 -11.04 3.85 11.87
C TYR A 51 -10.78 5.22 12.50
N GLU A 52 -10.60 5.28 13.82
CA GLU A 52 -10.16 6.53 14.42
C GLU A 52 -8.86 6.96 13.74
N GLU A 53 -8.73 8.25 13.40
CA GLU A 53 -7.53 8.83 12.76
C GLU A 53 -6.21 8.51 13.51
N ASN A 54 -6.33 8.00 14.74
CA ASN A 54 -5.23 7.72 15.67
C ASN A 54 -4.82 6.23 15.75
N GLU A 55 -5.48 5.31 15.02
CA GLU A 55 -5.11 3.88 15.07
C GLU A 55 -3.75 3.58 14.44
N TRP A 56 -3.23 4.50 13.63
CA TRP A 56 -1.89 4.39 13.06
C TRP A 56 -0.79 4.96 13.96
N GLY A 57 -1.08 5.42 15.18
CA GLY A 57 -0.07 6.05 16.04
C GLY A 57 0.30 7.48 15.59
N ASP A 58 1.26 8.10 16.29
CA ASP A 58 1.63 9.50 16.08
C ASP A 58 2.09 9.73 14.63
N GLU A 59 1.44 10.65 13.91
CA GLU A 59 1.67 10.92 12.48
C GLU A 59 3.16 11.21 12.20
N GLN A 60 3.84 11.81 13.18
CA GLN A 60 5.27 12.08 13.15
C GLN A 60 6.14 10.81 13.15
N ASP A 61 5.78 9.82 13.96
CA ASP A 61 6.50 8.55 14.05
C ASP A 61 6.27 7.70 12.79
N ASN A 62 5.06 7.74 12.23
CA ASN A 62 4.75 7.12 10.95
C ASN A 62 5.54 7.73 9.80
N ASN A 63 5.59 9.06 9.73
CA ASN A 63 6.35 9.76 8.71
C ASN A 63 7.84 9.46 8.82
N ARG A 64 8.37 9.35 10.04
CA ARG A 64 9.75 8.97 10.29
C ARG A 64 10.03 7.52 9.86
N LEU A 65 9.16 6.57 10.21
CA LEU A 65 9.26 5.16 9.81
C LEU A 65 9.19 5.00 8.29
N ALA A 66 8.21 5.64 7.64
CA ALA A 66 8.07 5.64 6.19
C ALA A 66 9.34 6.18 5.50
N SER A 67 9.90 7.27 6.04
CA SER A 67 11.14 7.86 5.52
C SER A 67 12.34 6.94 5.68
N ILE A 68 12.44 6.20 6.78
CA ILE A 68 13.51 5.22 7.01
C ILE A 68 13.40 4.04 6.02
N VAL A 69 12.19 3.52 5.81
CA VAL A 69 11.93 2.42 4.87
C VAL A 69 12.25 2.85 3.44
N GLU A 70 11.84 4.06 3.04
CA GLU A 70 12.17 4.58 1.72
C GLU A 70 13.68 4.79 1.55
N LEU A 71 14.38 5.34 2.55
CA LEU A 71 15.83 5.49 2.51
C LEU A 71 16.56 4.15 2.35
N SER A 72 16.12 3.12 3.07
CA SER A 72 16.67 1.76 2.94
C SER A 72 16.44 1.19 1.54
N THR A 73 15.25 1.39 0.98
CA THR A 73 14.93 0.97 -0.40
C THR A 73 15.84 1.67 -1.42
N ARG A 74 16.11 2.96 -1.25
CA ARG A 74 16.97 3.74 -2.16
C ARG A 74 18.44 3.37 -2.02
N ALA A 75 18.93 3.06 -0.82
CA ALA A 75 20.27 2.52 -0.63
C ALA A 75 20.44 1.23 -1.43
N HIS A 76 19.44 0.36 -1.40
CA HIS A 76 19.42 -0.84 -2.22
C HIS A 76 19.38 -0.55 -3.73
N MET A 77 18.66 0.49 -4.17
CA MET A 77 18.70 0.91 -5.58
C MET A 77 20.10 1.37 -6.02
N ILE A 78 20.90 1.97 -5.12
CA ILE A 78 22.30 2.32 -5.42
C ILE A 78 23.13 1.06 -5.64
N GLU A 79 22.95 0.03 -4.81
CA GLU A 79 23.60 -1.27 -4.99
C GLU A 79 23.23 -1.89 -6.34
N GLN A 80 21.95 -1.87 -6.71
CA GLN A 80 21.49 -2.34 -8.02
C GLN A 80 22.10 -1.55 -9.19
N MET A 81 22.34 -0.24 -9.02
CA MET A 81 23.02 0.56 -10.05
C MET A 81 24.49 0.18 -10.20
N VAL A 82 25.17 -0.13 -9.09
CA VAL A 82 26.55 -0.64 -9.13
C VAL A 82 26.58 -1.96 -9.90
N GLU A 83 25.69 -2.89 -9.56
CA GLU A 83 25.55 -4.16 -10.28
C GLU A 83 25.23 -3.96 -11.77
N LEU A 84 24.35 -3.01 -12.09
CA LEU A 84 23.99 -2.72 -13.47
C LEU A 84 25.17 -2.17 -14.27
N ILE A 85 26.00 -1.31 -13.67
CA ILE A 85 27.21 -0.78 -14.30
C ILE A 85 28.26 -1.89 -14.50
N GLU A 86 28.47 -2.72 -13.49
CA GLU A 86 29.42 -3.84 -13.56
C GLU A 86 29.02 -4.86 -14.63
N ASN A 87 27.73 -5.12 -14.76
CA ASN A 87 27.19 -6.08 -15.73
C ASN A 87 27.00 -5.50 -17.14
N ASN A 88 27.13 -4.18 -17.34
CA ASN A 88 26.96 -3.52 -18.64
C ASN A 88 28.18 -2.65 -19.01
N PRO A 89 29.28 -3.26 -19.50
CA PRO A 89 30.53 -2.56 -19.81
C PRO A 89 30.40 -1.54 -20.97
N SER A 90 29.28 -1.52 -21.69
CA SER A 90 28.97 -0.53 -22.73
C SER A 90 28.47 0.80 -22.18
N PHE A 91 28.16 0.90 -20.88
CA PHE A 91 27.72 2.14 -20.28
C PHE A 91 28.83 3.18 -20.29
N THR A 92 28.53 4.34 -20.87
CA THR A 92 29.48 5.44 -20.86
C THR A 92 29.45 6.13 -19.51
N LYS A 93 30.52 6.86 -19.19
CA LYS A 93 30.57 7.70 -17.98
C LYS A 93 29.40 8.70 -17.91
N GLN A 94 28.92 9.18 -19.07
CA GLN A 94 27.80 10.11 -19.14
C GLN A 94 26.46 9.45 -18.76
N ASP A 95 26.25 8.20 -19.18
CA ASP A 95 25.05 7.44 -18.82
C ASP A 95 24.98 7.23 -17.32
N ILE A 96 26.12 6.86 -16.71
CA ILE A 96 26.25 6.68 -15.27
C ILE A 96 25.93 7.99 -14.53
N ILE A 97 26.57 9.10 -14.93
CA ILE A 97 26.37 10.41 -14.29
C ILE A 97 24.91 10.87 -14.39
N LYS A 98 24.26 10.64 -15.53
CA LYS A 98 22.85 10.98 -15.73
C LYS A 98 21.97 10.25 -14.73
N GLU A 99 22.16 8.94 -14.59
CA GLU A 99 21.35 8.13 -13.68
C GLU A 99 21.59 8.51 -12.20
N PHE A 100 22.84 8.74 -11.79
CA PHE A 100 23.15 9.23 -10.44
C PHE A 100 22.57 10.62 -10.14
N THR A 101 22.53 11.51 -11.14
CA THR A 101 21.97 12.87 -10.98
C THR A 101 20.46 12.82 -10.71
N VAL A 102 19.74 11.95 -11.44
CA VAL A 102 18.31 11.72 -11.21
C VAL A 102 18.05 11.19 -9.81
N LEU A 103 18.87 10.24 -9.34
CA LEU A 103 18.74 9.69 -7.99
C LEU A 103 19.01 10.76 -6.91
N SER A 104 20.05 11.57 -7.10
CA SER A 104 20.43 12.65 -6.17
C SER A 104 19.35 13.73 -6.05
N GLN A 105 18.73 14.13 -7.16
CA GLN A 105 17.62 15.09 -7.16
C GLN A 105 16.41 14.59 -6.39
N LYS A 106 16.05 13.31 -6.55
CA LYS A 106 14.96 12.68 -5.80
C LYS A 106 15.25 12.67 -4.29
N MET A 107 16.49 12.33 -3.89
CA MET A 107 16.91 12.40 -2.48
C MET A 107 16.82 13.82 -1.92
N HIS A 108 17.23 14.83 -2.68
CA HIS A 108 17.11 16.23 -2.26
C HIS A 108 15.66 16.67 -2.05
N SER A 109 14.74 16.31 -2.95
CA SER A 109 13.31 16.66 -2.76
C SER A 109 12.71 16.02 -1.52
N MET A 110 13.11 14.79 -1.17
CA MET A 110 12.65 14.09 0.04
C MET A 110 13.19 14.72 1.32
N ILE A 111 14.47 15.11 1.34
CA ILE A 111 15.03 15.88 2.46
C ILE A 111 14.28 17.21 2.62
N GLY A 112 13.86 17.83 1.53
CA GLY A 112 13.00 19.01 1.57
C GLY A 112 11.64 18.72 2.22
N ALA A 113 11.00 17.60 1.86
CA ALA A 113 9.72 17.18 2.46
C ALA A 113 9.86 16.91 3.97
N LEU A 114 10.92 16.21 4.39
CA LEU A 114 11.25 15.92 5.78
C LEU A 114 11.54 17.16 6.65
N LYS A 115 12.01 18.25 6.04
CA LYS A 115 12.30 19.51 6.75
C LYS A 115 11.08 20.42 6.90
N ASN A 116 10.04 20.17 6.11
CA ASN A 116 8.82 20.97 6.08
C ASN A 116 7.65 20.33 6.85
N THR A 117 7.87 19.15 7.44
CA THR A 117 7.08 18.49 8.50
C THR A 117 7.69 18.77 9.86
#